data_AF-A0A6G2FVI9-F1
#
_entry.id   AF-A0A6G2FVI9-F1
#
_cell.length_a   1.000
_cell.length_b   1.000
_cell.length_c   1.000
_cell.angle_alpha   90.00
_cell.angle_beta   90.00
_cell.angle_gamma   90.00
#
_symmetry.space_group_name_H-M   'P 1'
#
loop_
_entity.id
_entity.type
_entity.pdbx_description
1 polymer ?
#
loop_
_entity_poly.entity_id
_entity_poly.type
_entity_poly.pdbx_seq_one_letter_code
_entity_poly.pdbx_strand_id
1 'polypeptide(L)'
;MNRRALLLVPAAVFLPGSVAFAVLSPPHTILTAVLLGCFFVAGCGFAVAGLRASVPVGGRDVPWYAFAGVADVALGVGIILNATRMLGGGAEDAFLAVVTAVSGLPLLFVGVDYLRGGRHFDLTAFE
;
A
#
# COMPACT_ATOMS: atom_id res chain seq x y z
N MET A 1 6.89 -23.79 0.19
CA MET A 1 6.64 -22.56 0.96
C MET A 1 5.82 -21.65 0.06
N ASN A 2 4.58 -21.30 0.44
CA ASN A 2 3.73 -20.42 -0.37
C ASN A 2 4.41 -19.05 -0.48
N ARG A 3 4.93 -18.70 -1.66
CA ARG A 3 5.66 -17.44 -1.88
C ARG A 3 4.80 -16.20 -1.57
N ARG A 4 3.48 -16.33 -1.66
CA ARG A 4 2.47 -15.35 -1.23
C ARG A 4 2.57 -14.97 0.25
N ALA A 5 3.09 -15.83 1.12
CA ALA A 5 3.28 -15.51 2.54
C ALA A 5 4.24 -14.33 2.75
N LEU A 6 5.08 -13.99 1.77
CA LEU A 6 5.93 -12.80 1.81
C LEU A 6 5.12 -11.50 1.87
N LEU A 7 3.89 -11.48 1.35
CA LEU A 7 2.98 -10.33 1.45
C LEU A 7 2.47 -10.12 2.88
N LEU A 8 2.63 -11.10 3.78
CA LEU A 8 2.29 -10.91 5.20
C LEU A 8 3.29 -9.99 5.90
N VAL A 9 4.50 -9.82 5.37
CA VAL A 9 5.51 -8.93 5.94
C VAL A 9 5.04 -7.47 5.94
N PRO A 10 4.68 -6.86 4.78
CA PRO A 10 4.13 -5.51 4.79
C PRO A 10 2.79 -5.45 5.54
N ALA A 11 1.96 -6.49 5.48
CA ALA A 11 0.72 -6.54 6.26
C ALA A 11 0.97 -6.43 7.77
N ALA A 12 1.95 -7.16 8.30
CA ALA A 12 2.33 -7.16 9.71
C ALA A 12 2.97 -5.85 10.17
N VAL A 13 3.40 -4.98 9.25
CA VAL A 13 3.92 -3.65 9.58
C VAL A 13 2.80 -2.61 9.50
N PHE A 14 2.12 -2.52 8.35
CA PHE A 14 1.19 -1.43 8.08
C PHE A 14 -0.16 -1.59 8.79
N LEU A 15 -0.65 -2.81 8.96
CA LEU A 15 -1.94 -3.05 9.61
C LEU A 15 -1.89 -2.76 11.12
N PRO A 16 -1.03 -3.39 11.93
CA PRO A 16 -0.96 -3.04 13.36
C PRO A 16 -0.40 -1.63 13.58
N GLY A 17 0.52 -1.16 12.74
CA GLY A 17 1.05 0.21 12.83
C GLY A 17 -0.02 1.28 12.66
N SER A 18 -0.88 1.14 11.64
CA SER A 18 -1.99 2.08 11.42
C SER A 18 -3.04 2.02 12.53
N VAL A 19 -3.37 0.82 13.03
CA VAL A 19 -4.30 0.68 14.16
C VAL A 19 -3.73 1.27 15.45
N ALA A 20 -2.48 0.98 15.77
CA ALA A 20 -1.82 1.52 16.96
C ALA A 20 -1.73 3.05 16.89
N PHE A 21 -1.41 3.61 15.72
CA PHE A 21 -1.38 5.05 15.52
C PHE A 21 -2.77 5.67 15.70
N ALA A 22 -3.82 5.06 15.14
CA ALA A 22 -5.20 5.54 15.29
C ALA A 22 -5.64 5.62 16.76
N VAL A 23 -5.22 4.65 17.58
CA VAL A 23 -5.60 4.54 19.00
C VAL A 23 -4.77 5.47 19.89
N LEU A 24 -3.45 5.53 19.67
CA LEU A 24 -2.52 6.27 20.54
C LEU A 24 -2.43 7.77 20.18
N SER A 25 -2.57 8.11 18.90
CA SER A 25 -2.51 9.49 18.38
C SER A 25 -3.56 9.68 17.28
N PRO A 26 -4.83 9.92 17.65
CA PRO A 26 -5.90 10.11 16.68
C PRO A 26 -5.58 11.24 15.69
N PRO A 27 -5.88 11.08 14.39
CA PRO A 27 -5.56 12.09 13.39
C PRO A 27 -6.34 13.39 13.65
N HIS A 28 -5.61 14.50 13.81
CA HIS A 28 -6.20 15.83 13.99
C HIS A 28 -6.37 16.62 12.69
N THR A 29 -5.91 16.06 11.56
CA THR A 29 -5.99 16.68 10.24
C THR A 29 -6.49 15.68 9.21
N ILE A 30 -7.22 16.17 8.20
CA ILE A 30 -7.74 15.35 7.10
C ILE A 30 -6.59 14.60 6.40
N LEU A 31 -5.46 15.29 6.14
CA LEU A 31 -4.30 14.67 5.52
C LEU A 31 -3.77 13.48 6.32
N THR A 32 -3.67 13.61 7.65
CA THR A 32 -3.21 12.50 8.50
C THR A 32 -4.21 11.35 8.50
N ALA A 33 -5.52 11.65 8.50
CA ALA A 33 -6.56 10.62 8.39
C ALA A 33 -6.50 9.87 7.06
N VAL A 34 -6.29 10.58 5.94
CA VAL A 34 -6.15 9.98 4.60
C VAL A 34 -4.90 9.10 4.53
N LEU A 35 -3.74 9.59 5.02
CA LEU A 35 -2.50 8.81 5.09
C LEU A 35 -2.68 7.53 5.91
N LEU A 36 -3.34 7.64 7.05
CA LEU A 36 -3.62 6.51 7.92
C LEU A 36 -4.55 5.50 7.23
N GLY A 37 -5.57 5.97 6.52
CA GLY A 37 -6.44 5.16 5.69
C GLY A 37 -5.69 4.43 4.58
N CYS A 38 -4.76 5.11 3.89
CA CYS A 38 -3.90 4.48 2.88
C CYS A 38 -3.08 3.32 3.47
N PHE A 39 -2.44 3.52 4.62
CA PHE A 39 -1.66 2.45 5.28
C PHE A 39 -2.54 1.31 5.78
N PHE A 40 -3.72 1.62 6.31
CA PHE A 40 -4.68 0.61 6.75
C PHE A 40 -5.16 -0.25 5.57
N VAL A 41 -5.58 0.39 4.46
CA VAL A 41 -6.00 -0.29 3.24
C VAL A 41 -4.87 -1.14 2.66
N ALA A 42 -3.63 -0.62 2.65
CA ALA A 42 -2.46 -1.39 2.22
C ALA A 42 -2.25 -2.62 3.11
N GLY A 43 -2.27 -2.46 4.43
CA GLY A 43 -2.14 -3.56 5.38
C GLY A 43 -3.22 -4.64 5.18
N CYS A 44 -4.48 -4.24 4.99
CA CYS A 44 -5.58 -5.16 4.72
C CYS A 44 -5.40 -5.90 3.39
N GLY A 45 -5.09 -5.17 2.31
CA GLY A 45 -4.92 -5.76 0.99
C GLY A 45 -3.77 -6.77 0.96
N PHE A 46 -2.63 -6.46 1.58
CA PHE A 46 -1.51 -7.39 1.71
C PHE A 46 -1.83 -8.61 2.58
N ALA A 47 -2.58 -8.43 3.68
CA ALA A 47 -3.02 -9.54 4.51
C ALA A 47 -3.91 -10.50 3.73
N VAL A 48 -4.91 -9.98 3.00
CA VAL A 48 -5.80 -10.77 2.17
C VAL A 48 -5.01 -11.50 1.08
N ALA A 49 -4.14 -10.78 0.37
CA ALA A 49 -3.32 -11.32 -0.71
C ALA A 49 -2.35 -12.43 -0.23
N GLY A 50 -1.83 -12.32 0.99
CA GLY A 50 -0.95 -13.33 1.57
C GLY A 50 -1.67 -14.56 2.13
N LEU A 51 -2.92 -14.41 2.60
CA LEU A 51 -3.68 -15.48 3.25
C LEU A 51 -4.62 -16.25 2.31
N ARG A 52 -5.13 -15.61 1.25
CA ARG A 52 -6.15 -16.16 0.37
C ARG A 52 -5.72 -16.11 -1.09
N ALA A 53 -5.95 -17.20 -1.83
CA ALA A 53 -5.69 -17.26 -3.27
C ALA A 53 -6.72 -16.44 -4.07
N SER A 54 -7.97 -16.49 -3.66
CA SER A 54 -9.09 -15.71 -4.19
C SER A 54 -10.08 -15.40 -3.07
N VAL A 55 -10.84 -14.33 -3.24
CA VAL A 55 -11.91 -13.92 -2.34
C VAL A 55 -13.20 -13.72 -3.14
N PRO A 56 -14.32 -14.35 -2.75
CA PRO A 56 -15.60 -14.13 -3.40
C PRO A 56 -16.14 -12.75 -3.02
N VAL A 57 -16.33 -11.87 -4.01
CA VAL A 57 -16.89 -10.53 -3.84
C VAL A 57 -18.03 -10.35 -4.85
N GLY A 58 -19.27 -10.18 -4.35
CA GLY A 58 -20.42 -9.89 -5.21
C GLY A 58 -20.69 -10.94 -6.30
N GLY A 59 -20.42 -12.22 -6.01
CA GLY A 59 -20.62 -13.32 -6.96
C GLY A 59 -19.49 -13.53 -7.97
N ARG A 60 -18.36 -12.83 -7.83
CA ARG A 60 -17.13 -13.04 -8.60
C ARG A 60 -15.97 -13.38 -7.68
N ASP A 61 -15.12 -14.30 -8.11
CA ASP A 61 -13.87 -14.57 -7.40
C ASP A 61 -12.81 -13.55 -7.81
N VAL A 62 -12.41 -12.70 -6.85
CA VAL A 62 -11.35 -11.72 -7.03
C VAL A 62 -10.02 -12.37 -6.63
N PRO A 63 -9.03 -12.41 -7.53
CA PRO A 63 -7.76 -13.05 -7.26
C PRO A 63 -6.88 -12.21 -6.30
N TRP A 64 -5.96 -12.88 -5.60
CA TRP A 64 -5.07 -12.28 -4.59
C TRP A 64 -4.30 -11.06 -5.11
N TYR A 65 -3.85 -11.07 -6.36
CA TYR A 65 -3.04 -10.00 -6.95
C TYR A 65 -3.81 -8.69 -7.08
N ALA A 66 -5.14 -8.73 -7.19
CA ALA A 66 -5.95 -7.52 -7.20
C ALA A 66 -5.89 -6.81 -5.83
N PHE A 67 -5.89 -7.58 -4.74
CA PHE A 67 -5.75 -7.02 -3.38
C PHE A 67 -4.33 -6.49 -3.12
N ALA A 68 -3.30 -7.21 -3.58
CA ALA A 68 -1.93 -6.71 -3.55
C ALA A 68 -1.79 -5.42 -4.38
N GLY A 69 -2.38 -5.38 -5.56
CA GLY A 69 -2.34 -4.19 -6.41
C GLY A 69 -3.03 -2.97 -5.81
N VAL A 70 -4.20 -3.14 -5.18
CA VAL A 70 -4.83 -2.07 -4.39
C VAL A 70 -3.93 -1.62 -3.24
N ALA A 71 -3.26 -2.56 -2.55
CA ALA A 71 -2.38 -2.24 -1.45
C ALA A 71 -1.16 -1.42 -1.89
N ASP A 72 -0.50 -1.82 -2.98
CA ASP A 72 0.62 -1.09 -3.58
C ASP A 72 0.20 0.30 -4.06
N VAL A 73 -0.97 0.43 -4.68
CA VAL A 73 -1.51 1.74 -5.09
C VAL A 73 -1.77 2.63 -3.86
N ALA A 74 -2.45 2.10 -2.84
CA ALA A 74 -2.74 2.86 -1.62
C ALA A 74 -1.45 3.33 -0.93
N LEU A 75 -0.43 2.47 -0.89
CA LEU A 75 0.86 2.77 -0.29
C LEU A 75 1.63 3.82 -1.10
N GLY A 76 1.66 3.69 -2.44
CA GLY A 76 2.27 4.67 -3.34
C GLY A 76 1.61 6.05 -3.23
N VAL A 77 0.28 6.11 -3.18
CA VAL A 77 -0.46 7.37 -2.93
C VAL A 77 -0.12 7.92 -1.55
N GLY A 78 -0.08 7.08 -0.52
CA GLY A 78 0.29 7.48 0.84
C GLY A 78 1.68 8.11 0.92
N ILE A 79 2.68 7.52 0.24
CA ILE A 79 4.04 8.06 0.18
C ILE A 79 4.06 9.45 -0.49
N ILE A 80 3.37 9.61 -1.63
CA ILE A 80 3.31 10.89 -2.34
C ILE A 80 2.60 11.96 -1.50
N LEU A 81 1.50 11.61 -0.84
CA LEU A 81 0.83 12.52 0.08
C LEU A 81 1.72 12.88 1.27
N ASN A 82 2.51 11.94 1.79
CA ASN A 82 3.42 12.21 2.91
C ASN A 82 4.52 13.19 2.52
N ALA A 83 5.03 13.12 1.29
CA ALA A 83 6.02 14.06 0.76
C ALA A 83 5.55 15.52 0.84
N THR A 84 4.24 15.79 0.68
CA THR A 84 3.71 17.16 0.77
C THR A 84 3.92 17.80 2.16
N ARG A 85 4.02 17.00 3.22
CA ARG A 85 4.29 17.50 4.59
C ARG A 85 5.71 18.03 4.76
N MET A 86 6.63 17.59 3.91
CA MET A 86 8.05 17.95 3.97
C MET A 86 8.33 19.28 3.27
N LEU A 87 7.43 19.77 2.41
CA LEU A 87 7.65 21.00 1.62
C LEU A 87 7.74 22.30 2.45
N GLY A 88 7.48 22.26 3.76
CA GLY A 88 7.44 23.45 4.62
C GLY A 88 8.76 23.84 5.29
N GLY A 89 9.81 23.01 5.23
CA GLY A 89 10.99 23.17 6.10
C GLY A 89 12.24 23.80 5.46
N GLY A 90 12.28 23.96 4.12
CA GLY A 90 13.39 24.61 3.42
C GLY A 90 13.86 23.84 2.18
N ALA A 91 15.02 24.19 1.62
CA ALA A 91 15.54 23.60 0.39
C ALA A 91 15.90 22.10 0.54
N GLU A 92 16.46 21.71 1.69
CA GLU A 92 16.79 20.32 2.01
C GLU A 92 15.51 19.46 2.14
N ASP A 93 14.51 19.96 2.86
CA ASP A 93 13.24 19.26 3.01
C ASP A 93 12.45 19.19 1.70
N ALA A 94 12.56 20.20 0.85
CA ALA A 94 11.99 20.16 -0.50
C ALA A 94 12.66 19.08 -1.36
N PHE A 95 13.98 18.92 -1.27
CA PHE A 95 14.67 17.81 -1.94
C PHE A 95 14.20 16.45 -1.42
N LEU A 96 14.11 16.28 -0.10
CA LEU A 96 13.59 15.05 0.51
C LEU A 96 12.13 14.78 0.13
N ALA A 97 11.31 15.83 0.01
CA ALA A 97 9.92 15.73 -0.46
C ALA A 97 9.88 15.14 -1.87
N VAL A 98 10.69 15.67 -2.81
CA VAL A 98 10.74 15.19 -4.19
C VAL A 98 11.20 13.74 -4.24
N VAL A 99 12.29 13.40 -3.55
CA VAL A 99 12.80 12.01 -3.50
C VAL A 99 11.75 11.06 -2.93
N THR A 100 11.06 11.46 -1.87
CA THR A 100 9.98 10.68 -1.26
C THR A 100 8.80 10.51 -2.22
N ALA A 101 8.37 11.57 -2.91
CA ALA A 101 7.29 11.47 -3.88
C ALA A 101 7.64 10.52 -5.04
N VAL A 102 8.87 10.61 -5.55
CA VAL A 102 9.37 9.76 -6.63
C VAL A 102 9.45 8.29 -6.20
N SER A 103 9.81 8.00 -4.94
CA SER A 103 9.89 6.61 -4.44
C SER A 103 8.51 5.92 -4.33
N GLY A 104 7.41 6.67 -4.33
CA GLY A 104 6.05 6.13 -4.40
C GLY A 104 5.62 5.68 -5.80
N LEU A 105 6.27 6.18 -6.87
CA LEU A 105 5.88 5.88 -8.26
C LEU A 105 6.06 4.40 -8.65
N PRO A 106 7.14 3.71 -8.26
CA PRO A 106 7.29 2.28 -8.52
C PRO A 106 6.13 1.45 -7.92
N LEU A 107 5.68 1.79 -6.71
CA LEU A 107 4.55 1.11 -6.05
C LEU A 107 3.25 1.33 -6.82
N LEU A 108 3.00 2.56 -7.29
CA LEU A 108 1.85 2.83 -8.16
C LEU A 108 1.91 2.01 -9.45
N PHE A 109 3.09 1.92 -10.07
CA PHE A 109 3.28 1.14 -11.29
C PHE A 109 3.02 -0.35 -11.05
N VAL A 110 3.63 -0.93 -10.02
CA VAL A 110 3.43 -2.34 -9.63
C VAL A 110 1.95 -2.61 -9.35
N GLY A 111 1.31 -1.76 -8.55
CA GLY A 111 -0.07 -1.97 -8.18
C GLY A 111 -1.04 -1.87 -9.35
N VAL A 112 -0.83 -0.92 -10.26
CA VAL A 112 -1.61 -0.80 -11.50
C VAL A 112 -1.35 -1.99 -12.43
N ASP A 113 -0.12 -2.48 -12.53
CA ASP A 113 0.19 -3.67 -13.33
C ASP A 113 -0.51 -4.91 -12.78
N TYR A 114 -0.49 -5.11 -11.46
CA TYR A 114 -1.18 -6.21 -10.79
C TYR A 114 -2.69 -6.14 -11.02
N LEU A 115 -3.30 -4.96 -10.90
CA LEU A 115 -4.72 -4.75 -11.19
C LEU A 115 -5.09 -5.05 -12.66
N ARG A 116 -4.12 -4.96 -13.57
CA ARG A 116 -4.26 -5.31 -14.99
C ARG A 116 -3.94 -6.79 -15.29
N GLY A 117 -3.68 -7.59 -14.27
CA GLY A 117 -3.35 -9.01 -14.39
C GLY A 117 -1.86 -9.30 -14.58
N GLY A 118 -0.97 -8.36 -14.24
CA GLY A 118 0.48 -8.57 -14.22
C GLY A 118 1.09 -8.72 -15.62
N ARG A 119 0.96 -7.68 -16.46
CA ARG A 119 1.55 -7.73 -17.82
C ARG A 119 3.06 -7.62 -17.82
N HIS A 120 3.64 -6.99 -16.79
CA HIS A 120 5.07 -6.77 -16.67
C HIS A 120 5.69 -7.63 -15.58
N PHE A 121 4.95 -7.89 -14.49
CA PHE A 121 5.37 -8.80 -13.44
C PHE A 121 4.65 -10.14 -13.54
N ASP A 122 5.43 -11.21 -13.65
CA ASP A 122 4.90 -12.58 -13.70
C ASP A 122 4.26 -12.97 -12.36
N LEU A 123 2.93 -13.06 -12.38
CA LEU A 123 2.12 -13.45 -11.23
C LEU A 123 2.13 -14.96 -10.99
N THR A 124 2.44 -15.77 -12.00
CA THR A 124 2.46 -17.25 -11.88
C THR A 124 3.61 -17.73 -11.00
N ALA A 125 4.65 -16.91 -10.83
CA ALA A 125 5.78 -17.20 -9.95
C ALA A 125 5.39 -17.26 -8.45
N PHE A 126 4.19 -16.82 -8.10
CA PHE A 126 3.65 -16.75 -6.74
C PHE A 126 2.50 -17.74 -6.47
N GLU A 127 2.01 -18.44 -7.49
CA GLU A 127 0.99 -19.49 -7.33
C GLU A 127 1.54 -20.72 -6.60
#